data_AF-A0A1B8EZP7-F1
#
_entry.id   AF-A0A1B8EZP7-F1
#
_cell.length_a   1.000
_cell.length_b   1.000
_cell.length_c   1.000
_cell.angle_alpha   90.00
_cell.angle_beta   90.00
_cell.angle_gamma   90.00
#
_symmetry.space_group_name_H-M   'P 1'
#
loop_
_entity.id
_entity.type
_entity.pdbx_description
1 polymer ?
#
loop_
_entity_poly.entity_id
_entity_poly.type
_entity_poly.pdbx_seq_one_letter_code
_entity_poly.pdbx_strand_id
1 'polypeptide(L)'
;MHTVLAFGAYHQQISSLGYINWKSSNQADSSGVLVQFALYHHAKAAELIRESVSSADPPLQVIKVACALFAILEFLQGNRMAAISHLTSGMGLLEHQKVSHKAGQFDLWAESTLSSLSLSQALYGRPRSVRFPNLWVVPLPNEGKSSPSFANIEEARIANFNLNGLVLLFVHKVEQAVDPQAPEITMEQKSLSIQLADWKNAVNILVAQNLTEVEAEAIALMRAHQKISWIFLTCCTTQYQTTFDQHIASFESLLDIFEPIITHLMIKLHMPRMFSTELCIIPCLFYIAIKCRHPKIRRRAVDLLRKAPRREALWDAEEAALAAEAAISFEEHDMYEIENKRQIILPPEERRLHDVDIQESDSADNGSLRVVLKSRPFASCRIFQETVVYINAS
;
A
#
# COMPACT_ATOMS: atom_id res chain seq x y z
N MET A 1 2.95 16.70 -21.17
CA MET A 1 3.42 18.01 -20.67
C MET A 1 2.50 18.56 -19.57
N HIS A 2 1.25 18.96 -19.86
CA HIS A 2 0.36 19.60 -18.89
C HIS A 2 0.22 18.89 -17.52
N THR A 3 0.05 17.57 -17.47
CA THR A 3 -0.03 16.81 -16.21
C THR A 3 1.22 16.95 -15.34
N VAL A 4 2.40 17.12 -15.95
CA VAL A 4 3.68 17.34 -15.24
C VAL A 4 3.77 18.77 -14.71
N LEU A 5 3.24 19.76 -15.44
CA LEU A 5 3.15 21.14 -14.96
C LEU A 5 2.18 21.26 -13.77
N ALA A 6 1.04 20.57 -13.83
CA ALA A 6 0.08 20.49 -12.73
C ALA A 6 0.69 19.80 -11.50
N PHE A 7 1.36 18.65 -11.68
CA PHE A 7 2.06 17.96 -10.60
C PHE A 7 3.15 18.84 -9.97
N GLY A 8 3.99 19.50 -10.78
CA GLY A 8 5.05 20.38 -10.30
C GLY A 8 4.51 21.57 -9.49
N ALA A 9 3.45 22.22 -9.97
CA ALA A 9 2.82 23.34 -9.28
C ALA A 9 2.16 22.92 -7.95
N TYR A 10 1.43 21.79 -7.92
CA TYR A 10 0.91 21.25 -6.66
C TYR A 10 2.03 20.83 -5.71
N HIS A 11 3.07 20.14 -6.19
CA HIS A 11 4.21 19.75 -5.35
C HIS A 11 4.90 20.98 -4.74
N GLN A 12 5.10 22.04 -5.51
CA GLN A 12 5.67 23.31 -5.02
C GLN A 12 4.76 23.96 -3.96
N GLN A 13 3.44 24.03 -4.19
CA GLN A 13 2.47 24.60 -3.25
C GLN A 13 2.37 23.79 -1.95
N ILE A 14 2.38 22.45 -2.06
CA ILE A 14 2.37 21.53 -0.92
C ILE A 14 3.68 21.67 -0.12
N SER A 15 4.82 21.84 -0.79
CA SER A 15 6.13 22.05 -0.17
C SER A 15 6.26 23.41 0.53
N SER A 16 5.56 24.45 0.05
CA SER A 16 5.63 25.81 0.62
C SER A 16 4.63 26.05 1.77
N LEU A 17 3.43 25.48 1.69
CA LEU A 17 2.41 25.59 2.74
C LEU A 17 2.57 24.53 3.85
N GLY A 18 3.11 23.36 3.53
CA GLY A 18 2.95 22.15 4.33
C GLY A 18 1.59 21.48 4.08
N TYR A 19 1.52 20.14 4.20
CA TYR A 19 0.37 19.37 3.73
C TYR A 19 -0.97 19.69 4.43
N ILE A 20 -0.95 19.99 5.73
CA ILE A 20 -2.16 20.28 6.52
C ILE A 20 -2.78 21.61 6.09
N ASN A 21 -1.95 22.66 5.97
CA ASN A 21 -2.34 23.95 5.43
C ASN A 21 -2.77 23.83 3.96
N TRP A 22 -2.09 23.00 3.16
CA TRP A 22 -2.51 22.73 1.79
C TRP A 22 -3.89 22.06 1.73
N LYS A 23 -4.14 20.97 2.46
CA LYS A 23 -5.43 20.22 2.42
C LYS A 23 -6.61 21.08 2.86
N SER A 24 -6.43 21.92 3.87
CA SER A 24 -7.44 22.90 4.32
C SER A 24 -7.61 24.07 3.33
N SER A 25 -6.51 24.67 2.84
CA SER A 25 -6.59 25.75 1.86
C SER A 25 -7.24 25.31 0.54
N ASN A 26 -7.00 24.08 0.08
CA ASN A 26 -7.60 23.54 -1.15
C ASN A 26 -9.12 23.30 -1.02
N GLN A 27 -9.67 23.29 0.20
CA GLN A 27 -11.11 23.26 0.48
C GLN A 27 -11.71 24.66 0.72
N ALA A 28 -10.91 25.64 1.17
CA ALA A 28 -11.38 26.95 1.64
C ALA A 28 -11.05 28.14 0.72
N ASP A 29 -9.93 28.09 -0.03
CA ASP A 29 -9.42 29.22 -0.82
C ASP A 29 -8.66 28.76 -2.08
N SER A 30 -9.38 28.68 -3.20
CA SER A 30 -8.82 28.40 -4.54
C SER A 30 -8.26 29.63 -5.25
N SER A 31 -8.04 30.76 -4.55
CA SER A 31 -7.47 31.99 -5.15
C SER A 31 -5.96 31.89 -5.44
N GLY A 32 -5.25 30.93 -4.83
CA GLY A 32 -3.80 30.79 -4.96
C GLY A 32 -3.33 30.55 -6.40
N VAL A 33 -2.48 31.45 -6.93
CA VAL A 33 -2.04 31.44 -8.35
C VAL A 33 -1.46 30.09 -8.80
N LEU A 34 -0.67 29.41 -7.96
CA LEU A 34 -0.14 28.07 -8.28
C LEU A 34 -1.21 26.98 -8.31
N VAL A 35 -2.26 27.08 -7.50
CA VAL A 35 -3.40 26.16 -7.50
C VAL A 35 -4.22 26.36 -8.77
N GLN A 36 -4.49 27.61 -9.16
CA GLN A 36 -5.19 27.93 -10.41
C GLN A 36 -4.41 27.48 -11.66
N PHE A 37 -3.09 27.67 -11.65
CA PHE A 37 -2.19 27.16 -12.71
C PHE A 37 -2.19 25.63 -12.78
N ALA A 38 -2.17 24.95 -11.63
CA ALA A 38 -2.27 23.49 -11.57
C ALA A 38 -3.61 22.98 -12.10
N LEU A 39 -4.74 23.55 -11.66
CA LEU A 39 -6.09 23.22 -12.11
C LEU A 39 -6.28 23.47 -13.61
N TYR A 40 -5.77 24.58 -14.15
CA TYR A 40 -5.82 24.87 -15.59
C TYR A 40 -5.09 23.79 -16.41
N HIS A 41 -3.89 23.40 -15.98
CA HIS A 41 -3.13 22.36 -16.68
C HIS A 41 -3.67 20.94 -16.46
N HIS A 42 -4.27 20.65 -15.30
CA HIS A 42 -5.03 19.43 -15.08
C HIS A 42 -6.19 19.32 -16.08
N ALA A 43 -7.06 20.34 -16.13
CA ALA A 43 -8.22 20.37 -17.01
C ALA A 43 -7.83 20.27 -18.49
N LYS A 44 -6.80 21.01 -18.93
CA LYS A 44 -6.30 20.95 -20.32
C LYS A 44 -5.66 19.59 -20.66
N ALA A 45 -4.99 18.93 -19.71
CA ALA A 45 -4.54 17.55 -19.91
C ALA A 45 -5.74 16.61 -20.10
N ALA A 46 -6.76 16.72 -19.25
CA ALA A 46 -7.93 15.84 -19.28
C ALA A 46 -8.73 16.00 -20.59
N GLU A 47 -8.80 17.22 -21.14
CA GLU A 47 -9.38 17.53 -22.44
C GLU A 47 -8.63 16.81 -23.58
N LEU A 48 -7.33 17.06 -23.72
CA LEU A 48 -6.48 16.46 -24.76
C LEU A 48 -6.47 14.92 -24.71
N ILE A 49 -6.62 14.34 -23.51
CA ILE A 49 -6.65 12.89 -23.32
C ILE A 49 -8.04 12.30 -23.67
N ARG A 50 -9.15 13.00 -23.40
CA ARG A 50 -10.48 12.63 -23.93
C ARG A 50 -10.52 12.68 -25.46
N GLU A 51 -9.92 13.70 -26.07
CA GLU A 51 -9.75 13.81 -27.52
C GLU A 51 -8.92 12.64 -28.07
N SER A 52 -7.77 12.34 -27.44
CA SER A 52 -6.88 11.24 -27.84
C SER A 52 -7.56 9.86 -27.75
N VAL A 53 -8.37 9.63 -26.71
CA VAL A 53 -9.16 8.40 -26.54
C VAL A 53 -10.29 8.29 -27.58
N SER A 54 -10.78 9.42 -28.09
CA SER A 54 -11.84 9.50 -29.12
C SER A 54 -11.30 9.44 -30.55
N SER A 55 -9.99 9.27 -30.74
CA SER A 55 -9.35 9.11 -32.05
C SER A 55 -9.80 7.84 -32.76
N ALA A 56 -9.77 7.85 -34.10
CA ALA A 56 -9.91 6.62 -34.90
C ALA A 56 -8.72 5.66 -34.72
N ASP A 57 -7.57 6.18 -34.28
CA ASP A 57 -6.38 5.44 -33.86
C ASP A 57 -5.88 6.06 -32.52
N PRO A 58 -6.31 5.54 -31.35
CA PRO A 58 -5.92 6.09 -30.05
C PRO A 58 -4.46 5.77 -29.69
N PRO A 59 -3.63 6.76 -29.31
CA PRO A 59 -2.21 6.55 -29.01
C PRO A 59 -2.02 5.88 -27.63
N LEU A 60 -2.18 4.54 -27.57
CA LEU A 60 -2.26 3.77 -26.33
C LEU A 60 -1.08 3.99 -25.36
N GLN A 61 0.16 4.16 -25.88
CA GLN A 61 1.33 4.52 -25.06
C GLN A 61 1.13 5.83 -24.30
N VAL A 62 0.62 6.87 -24.98
CA VAL A 62 0.34 8.19 -24.39
C VAL A 62 -0.78 8.08 -23.36
N ILE A 63 -1.78 7.22 -23.63
CA ILE A 63 -2.92 6.98 -22.72
C ILE A 63 -2.47 6.21 -21.46
N LYS A 64 -1.58 5.21 -21.57
CA LYS A 64 -0.97 4.53 -20.40
C LYS A 64 -0.18 5.53 -19.52
N VAL A 65 0.69 6.33 -20.14
CA VAL A 65 1.45 7.39 -19.45
C VAL A 65 0.52 8.42 -18.79
N ALA A 66 -0.57 8.80 -19.47
CA ALA A 66 -1.59 9.70 -18.94
C ALA A 66 -2.31 9.13 -17.71
N CYS A 67 -2.76 7.86 -17.76
CA CYS A 67 -3.39 7.18 -16.62
C CYS A 67 -2.46 7.12 -15.40
N ALA A 68 -1.17 6.80 -15.62
CA ALA A 68 -0.17 6.77 -14.54
C ALA A 68 0.01 8.16 -13.90
N LEU A 69 0.20 9.21 -14.72
CA LEU A 69 0.38 10.58 -14.23
C LEU A 69 -0.88 11.13 -13.56
N PHE A 70 -2.08 10.82 -14.08
CA PHE A 70 -3.34 11.23 -13.44
C PHE A 70 -3.58 10.50 -12.12
N ALA A 71 -3.36 9.19 -12.04
CA ALA A 71 -3.47 8.48 -10.76
C ALA A 71 -2.57 9.11 -9.69
N ILE A 72 -1.31 9.42 -10.03
CA ILE A 72 -0.38 10.15 -9.15
C ILE A 72 -0.90 11.54 -8.77
N LEU A 73 -1.45 12.30 -9.73
CA LEU A 73 -1.96 13.65 -9.52
C LEU A 73 -3.21 13.67 -8.61
N GLU A 74 -4.10 12.71 -8.77
CA GLU A 74 -5.27 12.51 -7.91
C GLU A 74 -4.89 11.99 -6.52
N PHE A 75 -3.92 11.07 -6.41
CA PHE A 75 -3.38 10.64 -5.12
C PHE A 75 -2.74 11.79 -4.32
N LEU A 76 -1.99 12.66 -4.99
CA LEU A 76 -1.40 13.86 -4.39
C LEU A 76 -2.49 14.82 -3.87
N GLN A 77 -3.57 15.00 -4.65
CA GLN A 77 -4.71 15.83 -4.27
C GLN A 77 -5.60 15.20 -3.18
N GLY A 78 -5.51 13.88 -2.99
CA GLY A 78 -6.32 13.15 -2.01
C GLY A 78 -7.54 12.43 -2.60
N ASN A 79 -7.83 12.58 -3.89
CA ASN A 79 -9.04 12.07 -4.56
C ASN A 79 -8.91 10.57 -4.90
N ARG A 80 -9.11 9.67 -3.92
CA ARG A 80 -8.87 8.23 -4.09
C ARG A 80 -9.74 7.64 -5.20
N MET A 81 -11.04 7.97 -5.25
CA MET A 81 -11.95 7.42 -6.26
C MET A 81 -11.56 7.81 -7.71
N ALA A 82 -11.12 9.05 -7.94
CA ALA A 82 -10.66 9.49 -9.25
C ALA A 82 -9.34 8.77 -9.64
N ALA A 83 -8.41 8.65 -8.69
CA ALA A 83 -7.15 7.95 -8.90
C ALA A 83 -7.34 6.45 -9.22
N ILE A 84 -8.25 5.77 -8.48
CA ILE A 84 -8.62 4.36 -8.71
C ILE A 84 -9.27 4.18 -10.09
N SER A 85 -10.08 5.15 -10.55
CA SER A 85 -10.61 5.14 -11.92
C SER A 85 -9.50 5.20 -12.96
N HIS A 86 -8.54 6.11 -12.82
CA HIS A 86 -7.39 6.22 -13.71
C HIS A 86 -6.49 4.98 -13.70
N LEU A 87 -6.24 4.36 -12.52
CA LEU A 87 -5.54 3.07 -12.44
C LEU A 87 -6.30 1.95 -13.15
N THR A 88 -7.61 1.83 -12.91
CA THR A 88 -8.45 0.78 -13.50
C THR A 88 -8.43 0.87 -15.04
N SER A 89 -8.56 2.07 -15.59
CA SER A 89 -8.42 2.30 -17.04
C SER A 89 -7.00 2.01 -17.54
N GLY A 90 -5.96 2.40 -16.78
CA GLY A 90 -4.56 2.14 -17.16
C GLY A 90 -4.21 0.65 -17.19
N MET A 91 -4.62 -0.11 -16.17
CA MET A 91 -4.34 -1.56 -16.08
C MET A 91 -5.05 -2.35 -17.19
N GLY A 92 -6.29 -1.98 -17.54
CA GLY A 92 -7.01 -2.61 -18.65
C GLY A 92 -6.27 -2.48 -20.00
N LEU A 93 -5.51 -1.41 -20.21
CA LEU A 93 -4.68 -1.25 -21.42
C LEU A 93 -3.46 -2.18 -21.44
N LEU A 94 -2.99 -2.66 -20.28
CA LEU A 94 -1.87 -3.61 -20.21
C LEU A 94 -2.31 -5.01 -20.64
N GLU A 95 -3.48 -5.44 -20.15
CA GLU A 95 -4.05 -6.78 -20.42
C GLU A 95 -4.30 -7.06 -21.90
N HIS A 96 -4.60 -6.02 -22.68
CA HIS A 96 -4.80 -6.11 -24.13
C HIS A 96 -3.48 -6.15 -24.95
N GLN A 97 -2.33 -5.77 -24.39
CA GLN A 97 -1.05 -5.73 -25.12
C GLN A 97 -0.18 -6.99 -24.94
N LYS A 98 -0.73 -8.18 -25.23
CA LYS A 98 0.04 -9.44 -25.27
C LYS A 98 0.90 -9.66 -26.53
N VAL A 99 1.03 -8.65 -27.41
CA VAL A 99 1.60 -8.81 -28.76
C VAL A 99 2.82 -7.91 -29.00
N SER A 100 4.00 -8.51 -28.89
CA SER A 100 5.21 -8.24 -29.71
C SER A 100 5.48 -6.79 -30.17
N HIS A 101 5.47 -5.83 -29.25
CA HIS A 101 6.11 -4.52 -29.48
C HIS A 101 7.40 -4.43 -28.66
N LYS A 102 8.45 -3.83 -29.22
CA LYS A 102 9.58 -3.38 -28.40
C LYS A 102 9.10 -2.17 -27.59
N ALA A 103 8.79 -2.40 -26.32
CA ALA A 103 8.34 -1.37 -25.39
C ALA A 103 9.36 -0.23 -25.33
N GLY A 104 8.88 1.01 -25.43
CA GLY A 104 9.72 2.18 -25.22
C GLY A 104 10.03 2.37 -23.74
N GLN A 105 11.03 3.21 -23.41
CA GLN A 105 11.33 3.57 -22.02
C GLN A 105 10.10 4.13 -21.29
N PHE A 106 9.22 4.85 -22.00
CA PHE A 106 7.97 5.38 -21.47
C PHE A 106 6.85 4.34 -21.31
N ASP A 107 6.82 3.27 -22.12
CA ASP A 107 5.91 2.13 -21.89
C ASP A 107 6.30 1.41 -20.60
N LEU A 108 7.58 1.03 -20.48
CA LEU A 108 8.11 0.31 -19.32
C LEU A 108 7.93 1.11 -18.02
N TRP A 109 8.14 2.44 -18.08
CA TRP A 109 7.84 3.33 -16.95
C TRP A 109 6.35 3.34 -16.60
N ALA A 110 5.45 3.46 -17.59
CA ALA A 110 4.01 3.51 -17.33
C ALA A 110 3.48 2.16 -16.81
N GLU A 111 3.93 1.05 -17.40
CA GLU A 111 3.61 -0.32 -16.99
C GLU A 111 4.09 -0.62 -15.56
N SER A 112 5.34 -0.30 -15.24
CA SER A 112 5.86 -0.47 -13.88
C SER A 112 5.13 0.45 -12.89
N THR A 113 4.88 1.71 -13.24
CA THR A 113 4.16 2.65 -12.37
C THR A 113 2.72 2.23 -12.10
N LEU A 114 1.96 1.87 -13.15
CA LEU A 114 0.57 1.40 -13.01
C LEU A 114 0.51 0.09 -12.21
N SER A 115 1.46 -0.83 -12.42
CA SER A 115 1.56 -2.07 -11.64
C SER A 115 1.87 -1.79 -10.17
N SER A 116 2.85 -0.95 -9.87
CA SER A 116 3.24 -0.56 -8.50
C SER A 116 2.10 0.13 -7.75
N LEU A 117 1.42 1.08 -8.39
CA LEU A 117 0.26 1.76 -7.81
C LEU A 117 -0.92 0.80 -7.59
N SER A 118 -1.16 -0.13 -8.51
CA SER A 118 -2.21 -1.15 -8.35
C SER A 118 -1.89 -2.16 -7.24
N LEU A 119 -0.61 -2.51 -7.04
CA LEU A 119 -0.19 -3.28 -5.87
C LEU A 119 -0.41 -2.49 -4.57
N SER A 120 -0.14 -1.17 -4.56
CA SER A 120 -0.42 -0.30 -3.40
C SER A 120 -1.91 -0.22 -3.04
N GLN A 121 -2.81 -0.43 -4.01
CA GLN A 121 -4.25 -0.55 -3.79
C GLN A 121 -4.67 -1.91 -3.23
N ALA A 122 -3.97 -2.99 -3.58
CA ALA A 122 -4.20 -4.31 -2.99
C ALA A 122 -3.67 -4.41 -1.54
N LEU A 123 -2.69 -3.58 -1.17
CA LEU A 123 -2.08 -3.55 0.15
C LEU A 123 -2.93 -2.83 1.20
N TYR A 124 -3.38 -3.60 2.18
CA TYR A 124 -3.59 -3.23 3.60
C TYR A 124 -4.72 -2.31 4.08
N GLY A 125 -5.60 -1.80 3.22
CA GLY A 125 -6.64 -0.87 3.66
C GLY A 125 -7.76 -0.75 2.66
N ARG A 126 -8.45 -1.86 2.41
CA ARG A 126 -9.52 -1.90 1.42
C ARG A 126 -10.72 -1.09 1.93
N PRO A 127 -11.20 -0.11 1.15
CA PRO A 127 -12.64 0.09 1.04
C PRO A 127 -13.20 -1.23 0.49
N ARG A 128 -14.01 -1.96 1.27
CA ARG A 128 -14.68 -3.18 0.71
C ARG A 128 -15.71 -2.84 -0.38
N SER A 129 -16.03 -1.56 -0.54
CA SER A 129 -16.74 -0.95 -1.66
C SER A 129 -15.92 -0.88 -2.96
N VAL A 130 -14.59 -1.02 -2.89
CA VAL A 130 -13.69 -0.98 -4.05
C VAL A 130 -13.30 -2.40 -4.48
N ARG A 131 -13.39 -2.67 -5.78
CA ARG A 131 -12.99 -3.94 -6.39
C ARG A 131 -11.49 -4.20 -6.17
N PHE A 132 -11.11 -5.43 -5.87
CA PHE A 132 -9.70 -5.84 -5.83
C PHE A 132 -9.05 -5.53 -7.19
N PRO A 133 -7.90 -4.84 -7.22
CA PRO A 133 -7.29 -4.38 -8.47
C PRO A 133 -6.76 -5.56 -9.29
N ASN A 134 -6.77 -5.42 -10.61
CA ASN A 134 -6.05 -6.34 -11.47
C ASN A 134 -4.54 -6.14 -11.22
N LEU A 135 -3.81 -7.21 -10.90
CA LEU A 135 -2.37 -7.17 -10.65
C LEU A 135 -1.61 -7.78 -11.83
N TRP A 136 -0.54 -7.09 -12.25
CA TRP A 136 0.27 -7.48 -13.41
C TRP A 136 1.61 -8.05 -12.96
N VAL A 137 2.01 -9.17 -13.57
CA VAL A 137 3.33 -9.79 -13.37
C VAL A 137 4.27 -9.21 -14.42
N VAL A 138 5.31 -8.51 -13.98
CA VAL A 138 6.33 -7.91 -14.86
C VAL A 138 7.27 -9.02 -15.34
N PRO A 139 7.40 -9.29 -16.66
CA PRO A 139 8.22 -10.40 -17.16
C PRO A 139 9.69 -10.29 -16.74
N LEU A 140 10.28 -11.39 -16.27
CA LEU A 140 11.69 -11.45 -15.86
C LEU A 140 12.57 -12.01 -17.00
N PRO A 141 13.78 -11.45 -17.26
CA PRO A 141 14.68 -11.93 -18.33
C PRO A 141 15.17 -13.38 -18.21
N ASN A 142 14.88 -14.05 -17.09
CA ASN A 142 15.49 -15.30 -16.65
C ASN A 142 14.45 -16.36 -16.21
N GLU A 143 13.18 -16.23 -16.61
CA GLU A 143 12.11 -17.19 -16.31
C GLU A 143 12.45 -18.62 -16.78
N GLY A 144 12.20 -19.61 -15.90
CA GLY A 144 12.43 -21.04 -16.18
C GLY A 144 13.75 -21.64 -15.68
N LYS A 145 14.62 -20.88 -15.00
CA LYS A 145 15.84 -21.44 -14.37
C LYS A 145 15.54 -22.21 -13.08
N SER A 146 16.23 -23.34 -12.87
CA SER A 146 16.00 -24.31 -11.78
C SER A 146 16.35 -23.82 -10.36
N SER A 147 16.94 -22.63 -10.23
CA SER A 147 17.21 -21.97 -8.95
C SER A 147 17.24 -20.46 -9.20
N PRO A 148 16.59 -19.63 -8.39
CA PRO A 148 16.70 -18.19 -8.54
C PRO A 148 18.11 -17.74 -8.14
N SER A 149 18.76 -17.03 -9.06
CA SER A 149 19.91 -16.19 -8.78
C SER A 149 19.69 -14.86 -9.49
N PHE A 150 20.00 -13.76 -8.82
CA PHE A 150 19.83 -12.41 -9.34
C PHE A 150 21.19 -11.86 -9.75
N ALA A 151 21.30 -11.36 -10.98
CA ALA A 151 22.50 -10.72 -11.50
C ALA A 151 22.70 -9.31 -10.93
N ASN A 152 21.65 -8.70 -10.38
CA ASN A 152 21.65 -7.37 -9.79
C ASN A 152 20.41 -7.17 -8.89
N ILE A 153 20.34 -6.01 -8.23
CA ILE A 153 19.27 -5.64 -7.30
C ILE A 153 17.93 -5.39 -8.01
N GLU A 154 17.93 -4.97 -9.28
CA GLU A 154 16.69 -4.72 -10.03
C GLU A 154 15.96 -6.02 -10.38
N GLU A 155 16.67 -7.08 -10.77
CA GLU A 155 16.07 -8.42 -10.91
C GLU A 155 15.47 -8.91 -9.58
N ALA A 156 16.17 -8.69 -8.46
CA ALA A 156 15.66 -9.03 -7.13
C ALA A 156 14.41 -8.21 -6.76
N ARG A 157 14.36 -6.92 -7.15
CA ARG A 157 13.23 -6.00 -6.92
C ARG A 157 12.00 -6.41 -7.72
N ILE A 158 12.15 -6.69 -9.01
CA ILE A 158 11.06 -7.15 -9.89
C ILE A 158 10.55 -8.51 -9.42
N ALA A 159 11.44 -9.44 -9.07
CA ALA A 159 11.04 -10.75 -8.52
C ALA A 159 10.28 -10.62 -7.18
N ASN A 160 10.70 -9.71 -6.30
CA ASN A 160 9.99 -9.42 -5.06
C ASN A 160 8.60 -8.83 -5.34
N PHE A 161 8.53 -7.83 -6.22
CA PHE A 161 7.28 -7.16 -6.61
C PHE A 161 6.25 -8.16 -7.14
N ASN A 162 6.64 -8.99 -8.11
CA ASN A 162 5.80 -10.04 -8.68
C ASN A 162 5.30 -11.02 -7.61
N LEU A 163 6.20 -11.47 -6.72
CA LEU A 163 5.87 -12.45 -5.70
C LEU A 163 4.94 -11.89 -4.60
N ASN A 164 5.06 -10.60 -4.26
CA ASN A 164 4.08 -9.93 -3.41
C ASN A 164 2.70 -9.88 -4.11
N GLY A 165 2.65 -9.58 -5.41
CA GLY A 165 1.41 -9.62 -6.19
C GLY A 165 0.75 -11.00 -6.22
N LEU A 166 1.53 -12.07 -6.43
CA LEU A 166 1.05 -13.46 -6.39
C LEU A 166 0.53 -13.85 -5.01
N VAL A 167 1.19 -13.44 -3.93
CA VAL A 167 0.72 -13.67 -2.56
C VAL A 167 -0.60 -12.94 -2.28
N LEU A 168 -0.76 -11.68 -2.73
CA LEU A 168 -2.02 -10.96 -2.56
C LEU A 168 -3.18 -11.57 -3.37
N LEU A 169 -2.92 -12.04 -4.60
CA LEU A 169 -3.89 -12.80 -5.39
C LEU A 169 -4.31 -14.09 -4.68
N PHE A 170 -3.36 -14.82 -4.08
CA PHE A 170 -3.64 -16.01 -3.29
C PHE A 170 -4.47 -15.70 -2.03
N VAL A 171 -4.09 -14.68 -1.25
CA VAL A 171 -4.87 -14.24 -0.08
C VAL A 171 -6.31 -13.89 -0.51
N HIS A 172 -6.49 -13.16 -1.60
CA HIS A 172 -7.81 -12.79 -2.11
C HIS A 172 -8.64 -14.00 -2.59
N LYS A 173 -8.00 -14.99 -3.23
CA LYS A 173 -8.61 -16.28 -3.58
C LYS A 173 -9.08 -17.04 -2.34
N VAL A 174 -8.26 -17.08 -1.28
CA VAL A 174 -8.58 -17.80 -0.04
C VAL A 174 -9.70 -17.11 0.76
N GLU A 175 -9.76 -15.78 0.77
CA GLU A 175 -10.89 -15.02 1.34
C GLU A 175 -12.24 -15.34 0.69
N GLN A 176 -12.25 -15.75 -0.58
CA GLN A 176 -13.43 -16.14 -1.35
C GLN A 176 -13.70 -17.65 -1.34
N ALA A 177 -12.79 -18.45 -0.79
CA ALA A 177 -12.90 -19.90 -0.80
C ALA A 177 -13.99 -20.40 0.16
N VAL A 178 -14.77 -21.39 -0.29
CA VAL A 178 -15.74 -22.11 0.57
C VAL A 178 -15.03 -22.96 1.61
N ASP A 179 -13.87 -23.51 1.26
CA ASP A 179 -12.95 -24.23 2.14
C ASP A 179 -11.53 -23.64 1.98
N PRO A 180 -11.08 -22.78 2.91
CA PRO A 180 -9.71 -22.24 2.94
C PRO A 180 -8.58 -23.28 3.12
N GLN A 181 -8.89 -24.56 3.32
CA GLN A 181 -7.92 -25.63 3.56
C GLN A 181 -7.95 -26.72 2.47
N ALA A 182 -8.68 -26.49 1.38
CA ALA A 182 -8.77 -27.40 0.25
C ALA A 182 -7.37 -27.82 -0.29
N PRO A 183 -7.20 -29.05 -0.83
CA PRO A 183 -5.87 -29.57 -1.22
C PRO A 183 -5.12 -28.68 -2.22
N GLU A 184 -5.82 -28.08 -3.17
CA GLU A 184 -5.28 -27.17 -4.17
C GLU A 184 -4.81 -25.84 -3.56
N ILE A 185 -5.52 -25.31 -2.57
CA ILE A 185 -5.12 -24.11 -1.82
C ILE A 185 -3.88 -24.41 -0.98
N THR A 186 -3.85 -25.56 -0.29
CA THR A 186 -2.69 -26.01 0.49
C THR A 186 -1.46 -26.24 -0.39
N MET A 187 -1.63 -26.76 -1.61
CA MET A 187 -0.55 -26.96 -2.57
C MET A 187 0.02 -25.64 -3.10
N GLU A 188 -0.85 -24.67 -3.42
CA GLU A 188 -0.47 -23.34 -3.88
C GLU A 188 0.20 -22.52 -2.76
N GLN A 189 -0.32 -22.58 -1.52
CA GLN A 189 0.30 -21.99 -0.33
C GLN A 189 1.75 -22.49 -0.15
N LYS A 190 1.96 -23.80 -0.30
CA LYS A 190 3.28 -24.42 -0.22
C LYS A 190 4.20 -23.99 -1.37
N SER A 191 3.68 -23.87 -2.59
CA SER A 191 4.44 -23.37 -3.75
C SER A 191 4.93 -21.93 -3.54
N LEU A 192 4.06 -21.03 -3.09
CA LEU A 192 4.40 -19.64 -2.78
C LEU A 192 5.37 -19.53 -1.59
N SER A 193 5.25 -20.43 -0.60
CA SER A 193 6.15 -20.50 0.55
C SER A 193 7.58 -20.87 0.12
N ILE A 194 7.72 -21.81 -0.82
CA ILE A 194 9.01 -22.19 -1.41
C ILE A 194 9.59 -20.99 -2.17
N GLN A 195 8.81 -20.34 -3.03
CA GLN A 195 9.27 -19.16 -3.80
C GLN A 195 9.73 -17.99 -2.89
N LEU A 196 9.04 -17.73 -1.77
CA LEU A 196 9.45 -16.71 -0.79
C LEU A 196 10.76 -17.08 -0.08
N ALA A 197 10.97 -18.36 0.23
CA ALA A 197 12.22 -18.84 0.82
C ALA A 197 13.39 -18.76 -0.19
N ASP A 198 13.16 -19.16 -1.43
CA ASP A 198 14.18 -19.18 -2.47
C ASP A 198 14.58 -17.77 -2.92
N TRP A 199 13.62 -16.83 -3.06
CA TRP A 199 13.92 -15.41 -3.27
C TRP A 199 14.81 -14.86 -2.14
N LYS A 200 14.48 -15.19 -0.88
CA LYS A 200 15.24 -14.73 0.30
C LYS A 200 16.66 -15.29 0.30
N ASN A 201 16.83 -16.55 -0.10
CA ASN A 201 18.15 -17.18 -0.24
C ASN A 201 18.95 -16.52 -1.38
N ALA A 202 18.34 -16.28 -2.53
CA ALA A 202 18.97 -15.61 -3.67
C ALA A 202 19.43 -14.18 -3.34
N VAL A 203 18.61 -13.40 -2.60
CA VAL A 203 19.02 -12.06 -2.12
C VAL A 203 20.17 -12.14 -1.12
N ASN A 204 20.23 -13.15 -0.26
CA ASN A 204 21.37 -13.31 0.65
C ASN A 204 22.68 -13.61 -0.09
N ILE A 205 22.62 -14.33 -1.22
CA ILE A 205 23.77 -14.59 -2.11
C ILE A 205 24.21 -13.31 -2.85
N LEU A 206 23.26 -12.48 -3.30
CA LEU A 206 23.54 -11.18 -3.92
C LEU A 206 24.21 -10.21 -2.92
N VAL A 207 23.68 -10.13 -1.70
CA VAL A 207 24.19 -9.27 -0.60
C VAL A 207 25.65 -9.58 -0.25
N ALA A 208 26.09 -10.84 -0.41
CA ALA A 208 27.45 -11.26 -0.09
C ALA A 208 28.54 -10.69 -1.03
N GLN A 209 28.16 -9.97 -2.09
CA GLN A 209 29.08 -9.43 -3.10
C GLN A 209 29.55 -7.99 -2.79
N ASN A 210 29.23 -7.48 -1.59
CA ASN A 210 29.28 -6.08 -1.14
C ASN A 210 28.18 -5.19 -1.72
N LEU A 211 27.80 -4.16 -0.96
CA LEU A 211 26.71 -3.23 -1.26
C LEU A 211 27.10 -1.80 -0.85
N THR A 212 26.52 -0.80 -1.52
CA THR A 212 26.49 0.59 -1.04
C THR A 212 25.39 0.81 0.01
N GLU A 213 25.40 1.97 0.68
CA GLU A 213 24.38 2.34 1.69
C GLU A 213 22.96 2.34 1.10
N VAL A 214 22.77 2.91 -0.10
CA VAL A 214 21.47 2.99 -0.78
C VAL A 214 20.95 1.60 -1.15
N GLU A 215 21.83 0.71 -1.59
CA GLU A 215 21.49 -0.67 -1.93
C GLU A 215 21.13 -1.50 -0.69
N ALA A 216 21.80 -1.24 0.44
CA ALA A 216 21.47 -1.87 1.72
C ALA A 216 20.05 -1.49 2.19
N GLU A 217 19.65 -0.22 2.05
CA GLU A 217 18.28 0.22 2.39
C GLU A 217 17.22 -0.36 1.44
N ALA A 218 17.49 -0.37 0.13
CA ALA A 218 16.60 -1.00 -0.85
C ALA A 218 16.41 -2.50 -0.54
N ILE A 219 17.47 -3.22 -0.20
CA ILE A 219 17.41 -4.64 0.18
C ILE A 219 16.73 -4.83 1.54
N ALA A 220 16.91 -3.93 2.51
CA ALA A 220 16.20 -3.97 3.78
C ALA A 220 14.68 -3.82 3.56
N LEU A 221 14.26 -2.87 2.73
CA LEU A 221 12.85 -2.66 2.37
C LEU A 221 12.27 -3.86 1.60
N MET A 222 12.99 -4.43 0.63
CA MET A 222 12.56 -5.66 -0.05
C MET A 222 12.41 -6.84 0.92
N ARG A 223 13.33 -7.00 1.88
CA ARG A 223 13.23 -8.01 2.95
C ARG A 223 12.04 -7.77 3.89
N ALA A 224 11.67 -6.51 4.14
CA ALA A 224 10.44 -6.21 4.86
C ALA A 224 9.21 -6.67 4.08
N HIS A 225 9.10 -6.33 2.79
CA HIS A 225 8.00 -6.79 1.92
C HIS A 225 7.93 -8.33 1.83
N GLN A 226 9.07 -9.03 1.75
CA GLN A 226 9.12 -10.50 1.80
C GLN A 226 8.56 -11.06 3.11
N LYS A 227 8.97 -10.53 4.27
CA LYS A 227 8.43 -10.93 5.59
C LYS A 227 6.93 -10.66 5.70
N ILE A 228 6.49 -9.50 5.23
CA ILE A 228 5.10 -9.03 5.20
C ILE A 228 4.23 -10.00 4.37
N SER A 229 4.68 -10.36 3.16
CA SER A 229 4.05 -11.41 2.33
C SER A 229 4.06 -12.79 2.99
N TRP A 230 5.14 -13.17 3.69
CA TRP A 230 5.18 -14.44 4.42
C TRP A 230 4.11 -14.50 5.52
N ILE A 231 3.95 -13.44 6.31
CA ILE A 231 2.93 -13.35 7.38
C ILE A 231 1.51 -13.41 6.79
N PHE A 232 1.28 -12.80 5.63
CA PHE A 232 0.03 -12.95 4.89
C PHE A 232 -0.24 -14.41 4.52
N LEU A 233 0.75 -15.03 3.87
CA LEU A 233 0.64 -16.37 3.30
C LEU A 233 0.41 -17.45 4.36
N THR A 234 1.05 -17.33 5.54
CA THR A 234 0.87 -18.29 6.65
C THR A 234 -0.44 -18.13 7.41
N CYS A 235 -1.09 -16.95 7.34
CA CYS A 235 -2.26 -16.63 8.17
C CYS A 235 -3.58 -16.57 7.39
N CYS A 236 -3.60 -16.63 6.06
CA CYS A 236 -4.83 -16.49 5.28
C CYS A 236 -5.72 -17.76 5.25
N THR A 237 -5.17 -18.96 5.49
CA THR A 237 -5.92 -20.24 5.49
C THR A 237 -6.61 -20.57 6.83
N THR A 238 -6.73 -19.58 7.71
CA THR A 238 -7.41 -19.65 9.01
C THR A 238 -8.29 -18.41 9.20
N GLN A 239 -9.42 -18.59 9.90
CA GLN A 239 -10.25 -17.45 10.30
C GLN A 239 -9.68 -16.70 11.52
N TYR A 240 -8.86 -17.38 12.34
CA TYR A 240 -8.45 -16.89 13.65
C TYR A 240 -7.39 -15.79 13.58
N GLN A 241 -7.67 -14.63 14.19
CA GLN A 241 -6.74 -13.51 14.26
C GLN A 241 -5.64 -13.72 15.32
N THR A 242 -5.82 -14.64 16.27
CA THR A 242 -4.74 -15.11 17.17
C THR A 242 -3.56 -15.74 16.43
N THR A 243 -3.73 -16.27 15.21
CA THR A 243 -2.63 -16.90 14.46
C THR A 243 -1.51 -15.92 14.13
N PHE A 244 -1.77 -14.60 14.11
CA PHE A 244 -0.73 -13.58 13.97
C PHE A 244 0.27 -13.54 15.15
N ASP A 245 -0.02 -14.16 16.30
CA ASP A 245 0.89 -14.21 17.45
C ASP A 245 2.21 -14.93 17.15
N GLN A 246 2.17 -15.96 16.29
CA GLN A 246 3.38 -16.68 15.85
C GLN A 246 4.37 -15.77 15.09
N HIS A 247 3.93 -14.57 14.72
CA HIS A 247 4.70 -13.55 14.02
C HIS A 247 5.03 -12.32 14.88
N ILE A 248 4.79 -12.31 16.20
CA ILE A 248 5.13 -11.18 17.09
C ILE A 248 6.61 -10.73 16.94
N ALA A 249 7.56 -11.66 16.99
CA ALA A 249 8.98 -11.36 16.77
C ALA A 249 9.31 -10.97 15.31
N SER A 250 8.48 -11.38 14.34
CA SER A 250 8.62 -10.94 12.94
C SER A 250 8.13 -9.49 12.76
N PHE A 251 7.05 -9.10 13.44
CA PHE A 251 6.55 -7.73 13.49
C PHE A 251 7.52 -6.78 14.20
N GLU A 252 8.11 -7.18 15.34
CA GLU A 252 9.14 -6.38 16.02
C GLU A 252 10.35 -6.13 15.09
N SER A 253 10.87 -7.20 14.48
CA SER A 253 11.96 -7.16 13.50
C SER A 253 11.58 -6.52 12.15
N LEU A 254 10.32 -6.13 11.94
CA LEU A 254 9.89 -5.29 10.82
C LEU A 254 9.99 -3.81 11.20
N LEU A 255 9.60 -3.44 12.43
CA LEU A 255 9.78 -2.07 12.93
C LEU A 255 11.26 -1.70 13.04
N ASP A 256 12.13 -2.65 13.40
CA ASP A 256 13.59 -2.48 13.39
C ASP A 256 14.18 -2.22 12.00
N ILE A 257 13.48 -2.62 10.92
CA ILE A 257 13.85 -2.33 9.53
C ILE A 257 13.31 -0.95 9.12
N PHE A 258 12.06 -0.64 9.46
CA PHE A 258 11.42 0.61 9.03
C PHE A 258 11.94 1.84 9.78
N GLU A 259 12.26 1.75 11.08
CA GLU A 259 12.64 2.90 11.91
C GLU A 259 13.93 3.62 11.43
N PRO A 260 15.03 2.93 11.08
CA PRO A 260 16.20 3.57 10.47
C PRO A 260 15.89 4.22 9.11
N ILE A 261 15.12 3.55 8.25
CA ILE A 261 14.76 4.05 6.92
C ILE A 261 13.92 5.34 7.05
N ILE A 262 12.90 5.34 7.90
CA ILE A 262 12.07 6.53 8.18
C ILE A 262 12.95 7.67 8.72
N THR A 263 13.88 7.36 9.64
CA THR A 263 14.81 8.35 10.20
C THR A 263 15.72 8.97 9.13
N HIS A 264 16.23 8.18 8.17
CA HIS A 264 16.95 8.69 6.99
C HIS A 264 16.05 9.61 6.16
N LEU A 265 14.85 9.13 5.79
CA LEU A 265 13.89 9.83 4.94
C LEU A 265 13.44 11.17 5.54
N MET A 266 13.38 11.30 6.86
CA MET A 266 13.13 12.57 7.56
C MET A 266 14.37 13.48 7.61
N ILE A 267 15.53 12.96 8.03
CA ILE A 267 16.67 13.79 8.46
C ILE A 267 17.62 14.12 7.31
N LYS A 268 18.19 13.12 6.63
CA LYS A 268 19.24 13.35 5.61
C LYS A 268 18.72 14.13 4.41
N LEU A 269 17.43 14.00 4.09
CA LEU A 269 16.83 14.63 2.90
C LEU A 269 16.43 16.11 3.09
N HIS A 270 16.53 16.65 4.32
CA HIS A 270 16.24 18.05 4.66
C HIS A 270 14.82 18.57 4.33
N MET A 271 13.95 17.72 3.79
CA MET A 271 12.54 17.95 3.52
C MET A 271 11.78 16.67 3.87
N PRO A 272 10.63 16.73 4.56
CA PRO A 272 9.79 15.54 4.73
C PRO A 272 9.31 15.08 3.36
N ARG A 273 9.50 13.80 2.99
CA ARG A 273 8.92 13.28 1.73
C ARG A 273 7.40 13.37 1.81
N MET A 274 6.82 14.28 1.05
CA MET A 274 5.37 14.56 1.11
C MET A 274 4.55 13.57 0.29
N PHE A 275 5.20 12.89 -0.67
CA PHE A 275 4.61 11.86 -1.52
C PHE A 275 5.66 10.82 -1.96
N SER A 276 5.25 9.55 -2.13
CA SER A 276 6.00 8.54 -2.90
C SER A 276 5.05 7.53 -3.55
N THR A 277 5.56 6.67 -4.45
CA THR A 277 4.77 5.68 -5.21
C THR A 277 5.19 4.22 -5.01
N GLU A 278 6.34 3.94 -4.39
CA GLU A 278 6.96 2.60 -4.37
C GLU A 278 7.49 2.15 -3.00
N LEU A 279 7.44 2.99 -1.96
CA LEU A 279 8.05 2.67 -0.66
C LEU A 279 7.22 1.65 0.15
N CYS A 280 5.89 1.76 0.15
CA CYS A 280 4.96 0.87 0.88
C CYS A 280 5.25 0.71 2.39
N ILE A 281 5.88 1.69 3.03
CA ILE A 281 6.17 1.70 4.46
C ILE A 281 4.88 1.94 5.26
N ILE A 282 4.06 2.91 4.86
CA ILE A 282 2.79 3.23 5.54
C ILE A 282 1.86 2.00 5.61
N PRO A 283 1.51 1.33 4.49
CA PRO A 283 0.62 0.16 4.53
C PRO A 283 1.21 -0.99 5.36
N CYS A 284 2.53 -1.20 5.35
CA CYS A 284 3.16 -2.22 6.19
C CYS A 284 3.10 -1.89 7.69
N LEU A 285 3.35 -0.63 8.09
CA LEU A 285 3.20 -0.20 9.48
C LEU A 285 1.75 -0.29 9.96
N PHE A 286 0.79 0.10 9.12
CA PHE A 286 -0.63 -0.03 9.41
C PHE A 286 -1.02 -1.50 9.65
N TYR A 287 -0.55 -2.42 8.80
CA TYR A 287 -0.75 -3.85 8.99
C TYR A 287 -0.21 -4.36 10.33
N ILE A 288 1.00 -3.93 10.71
CA ILE A 288 1.61 -4.30 12.01
C ILE A 288 0.73 -3.78 13.16
N ALA A 289 0.24 -2.55 13.07
CA ALA A 289 -0.60 -1.93 14.10
C ALA A 289 -1.96 -2.64 14.25
N ILE A 290 -2.60 -3.11 13.18
CA ILE A 290 -3.90 -3.79 13.26
C ILE A 290 -3.79 -5.31 13.50
N LYS A 291 -2.75 -5.99 13.00
CA LYS A 291 -2.62 -7.47 13.12
C LYS A 291 -1.75 -7.99 14.25
N CYS A 292 -0.74 -7.25 14.72
CA CYS A 292 -0.04 -7.65 15.94
C CYS A 292 -0.97 -7.47 17.16
N ARG A 293 -1.01 -8.44 18.09
CA ARG A 293 -1.75 -8.31 19.36
C ARG A 293 -0.94 -7.66 20.49
N HIS A 294 0.38 -7.52 20.34
CA HIS A 294 1.29 -7.12 21.42
C HIS A 294 1.34 -5.58 21.60
N PRO A 295 0.80 -5.02 22.71
CA PRO A 295 0.40 -3.60 22.77
C PRO A 295 1.54 -2.59 22.58
N LYS A 296 2.79 -2.97 22.89
CA LYS A 296 3.98 -2.13 22.64
C LYS A 296 4.37 -2.06 21.16
N ILE A 297 4.28 -3.17 20.43
CA ILE A 297 4.64 -3.23 18.99
C ILE A 297 3.60 -2.44 18.19
N ARG A 298 2.32 -2.56 18.55
CA ARG A 298 1.23 -1.79 17.94
C ARG A 298 1.45 -0.28 18.07
N ARG A 299 1.80 0.18 19.28
CA ARG A 299 2.08 1.59 19.56
C ARG A 299 3.34 2.08 18.84
N ARG A 300 4.45 1.33 18.87
CA ARG A 300 5.65 1.65 18.08
C ARG A 300 5.35 1.74 16.57
N ALA A 301 4.45 0.92 16.03
CA ALA A 301 4.02 1.03 14.64
C ALA A 301 3.24 2.32 14.34
N VAL A 302 2.35 2.75 15.24
CA VAL A 302 1.64 4.04 15.16
C VAL A 302 2.61 5.22 15.32
N ASP A 303 3.55 5.15 16.26
CA ASP A 303 4.60 6.15 16.47
C ASP A 303 5.51 6.30 15.23
N LEU A 304 5.64 5.23 14.42
CA LEU A 304 6.37 5.23 13.16
C LEU A 304 5.50 5.71 11.99
N LEU A 305 4.18 5.46 11.98
CA LEU A 305 3.25 6.05 11.02
C LEU A 305 3.32 7.59 11.09
N ARG A 306 3.27 8.16 12.29
CA ARG A 306 3.40 9.62 12.50
C ARG A 306 4.75 10.24 12.12
N LYS A 307 5.78 9.41 11.90
CA LYS A 307 7.11 9.81 11.42
C LYS A 307 7.33 9.53 9.93
N ALA A 308 6.47 8.71 9.31
CA ALA A 308 6.62 8.26 7.93
C ALA A 308 6.49 9.44 6.93
N PRO A 309 6.94 9.26 5.67
CA PRO A 309 6.54 10.12 4.56
C PRO A 309 5.03 10.40 4.57
N ARG A 310 4.61 11.64 4.30
CA ARG A 310 3.21 12.06 4.58
C ARG A 310 2.20 11.23 3.78
N ARG A 311 2.55 10.80 2.58
CA ARG A 311 1.68 10.00 1.69
C ARG A 311 2.47 9.02 0.81
N GLU A 312 1.91 7.84 0.56
CA GLU A 312 2.41 6.81 -0.36
C GLU A 312 1.26 6.34 -1.27
N ALA A 313 1.13 6.93 -2.46
CA ALA A 313 -0.04 6.74 -3.33
C ALA A 313 -1.39 6.96 -2.59
N LEU A 314 -2.19 5.90 -2.40
CA LEU A 314 -3.45 5.90 -1.64
C LEU A 314 -3.28 6.18 -0.14
N TRP A 315 -2.10 5.88 0.40
CA TRP A 315 -1.85 5.80 1.83
C TRP A 315 -1.47 7.12 2.44
N ASP A 316 -2.28 7.59 3.37
CA ASP A 316 -2.04 8.81 4.12
C ASP A 316 -1.58 8.44 5.54
N ALA A 317 -0.41 8.92 5.94
CA ALA A 317 0.25 8.44 7.16
C ALA A 317 -0.55 8.73 8.45
N GLU A 318 -1.17 9.91 8.56
CA GLU A 318 -1.99 10.26 9.73
C GLU A 318 -3.36 9.58 9.66
N GLU A 319 -4.02 9.49 8.50
CA GLU A 319 -5.29 8.76 8.40
C GLU A 319 -5.11 7.27 8.75
N ALA A 320 -3.97 6.68 8.38
CA ALA A 320 -3.58 5.33 8.81
C ALA A 320 -3.28 5.25 10.32
N ALA A 321 -2.59 6.24 10.91
CA ALA A 321 -2.32 6.29 12.35
C ALA A 321 -3.63 6.37 13.16
N LEU A 322 -4.53 7.28 12.79
CA LEU A 322 -5.84 7.47 13.44
C LEU A 322 -6.71 6.21 13.33
N ALA A 323 -6.80 5.60 12.15
CA ALA A 323 -7.55 4.36 11.96
C ALA A 323 -6.95 3.18 12.73
N ALA A 324 -5.62 3.10 12.83
CA ALA A 324 -4.93 2.09 13.65
C ALA A 324 -5.17 2.32 15.15
N GLU A 325 -5.20 3.57 15.64
CA GLU A 325 -5.54 3.88 17.03
C GLU A 325 -6.99 3.56 17.37
N ALA A 326 -7.94 3.85 16.47
CA ALA A 326 -9.34 3.42 16.64
C ALA A 326 -9.47 1.89 16.73
N ALA A 327 -8.72 1.16 15.88
CA ALA A 327 -8.66 -0.30 15.94
C ALA A 327 -8.02 -0.83 17.24
N ILE A 328 -6.91 -0.24 17.68
CA ILE A 328 -6.25 -0.56 18.97
C ILE A 328 -7.20 -0.32 20.14
N SER A 329 -7.87 0.84 20.17
CA SER A 329 -8.79 1.26 21.24
C SER A 329 -10.04 0.38 21.33
N PHE A 330 -10.57 -0.07 20.19
CA PHE A 330 -11.70 -1.00 20.13
C PHE A 330 -11.36 -2.36 20.74
N GLU A 331 -10.20 -2.93 20.39
CA GLU A 331 -9.83 -4.29 20.82
C GLU A 331 -9.30 -4.34 22.26
N GLU A 332 -8.61 -3.29 22.68
CA GLU A 332 -7.98 -3.16 24.01
C GLU A 332 -8.87 -2.44 25.04
N HIS A 333 -10.15 -2.17 24.71
CA HIS A 333 -11.13 -1.52 25.61
C HIS A 333 -11.23 -2.24 26.96
N ASP A 334 -11.28 -1.50 28.06
CA ASP A 334 -11.30 -2.00 29.46
C ASP A 334 -10.12 -2.90 29.89
N MET A 335 -9.17 -3.24 29.00
CA MET A 335 -8.05 -4.14 29.33
C MET A 335 -6.99 -3.47 30.21
N TYR A 336 -6.99 -2.14 30.28
CA TYR A 336 -6.02 -1.35 31.03
C TYR A 336 -6.45 -1.03 32.47
N GLU A 337 -7.71 -1.22 32.84
CA GLU A 337 -8.19 -0.91 34.20
C GLU A 337 -7.86 -2.02 35.22
N ILE A 338 -7.50 -3.22 34.74
CA ILE A 338 -7.58 -4.44 35.56
C ILE A 338 -6.36 -4.68 36.47
N GLU A 339 -5.11 -4.36 36.08
CA GLU A 339 -3.96 -4.94 36.79
C GLU A 339 -2.67 -4.11 36.99
N ASN A 340 -2.08 -4.31 38.17
CA ASN A 340 -0.82 -3.69 38.61
C ASN A 340 0.41 -4.31 37.92
N LYS A 341 0.84 -3.70 36.82
CA LYS A 341 2.25 -3.65 36.35
C LYS A 341 3.07 -4.96 36.49
N ARG A 342 2.78 -5.99 35.68
CA ARG A 342 3.80 -6.98 35.27
C ARG A 342 3.42 -7.85 34.07
N GLN A 343 2.18 -8.31 33.98
CA GLN A 343 1.73 -9.19 32.90
C GLN A 343 1.29 -8.39 31.67
N ILE A 344 1.58 -8.90 30.47
CA ILE A 344 1.07 -8.35 29.21
C ILE A 344 -0.12 -9.19 28.80
N ILE A 345 -1.31 -8.57 28.81
CA ILE A 345 -2.55 -9.20 28.36
C ILE A 345 -2.75 -8.85 26.88
N LEU A 346 -3.02 -9.86 26.05
CA LEU A 346 -3.29 -9.69 24.61
C LEU A 346 -4.81 -9.73 24.36
N PRO A 347 -5.39 -8.89 23.48
CA PRO A 347 -6.82 -8.92 23.16
C PRO A 347 -7.29 -10.32 22.72
N PRO A 348 -8.31 -10.91 23.37
CA PRO A 348 -8.80 -12.25 23.02
C PRO A 348 -9.51 -12.26 21.65
N GLU A 349 -9.70 -13.45 21.07
CA GLU A 349 -10.11 -13.62 19.67
C GLU A 349 -11.44 -12.94 19.34
N GLU A 350 -12.43 -13.08 20.22
CA GLU A 350 -13.77 -12.50 20.09
C GLU A 350 -13.79 -10.96 20.02
N ARG A 351 -12.71 -10.29 20.43
CA ARG A 351 -12.57 -8.84 20.28
C ARG A 351 -11.87 -8.43 18.98
N ARG A 352 -11.26 -9.38 18.24
CA ARG A 352 -10.33 -9.05 17.16
C ARG A 352 -11.00 -8.51 15.90
N LEU A 353 -10.31 -7.55 15.28
CA LEU A 353 -10.69 -6.97 14.01
C LEU A 353 -10.06 -7.74 12.84
N HIS A 354 -10.94 -8.30 12.00
CA HIS A 354 -10.54 -8.95 10.76
C HIS A 354 -10.18 -7.93 9.69
N ASP A 355 -10.77 -6.73 9.74
CA ASP A 355 -10.53 -5.66 8.76
C ASP A 355 -10.68 -4.27 9.38
N VAL A 356 -9.99 -3.29 8.78
CA VAL A 356 -10.05 -1.87 9.15
C VAL A 356 -10.03 -1.07 7.84
N ASP A 357 -11.19 -0.50 7.52
CA ASP A 357 -11.52 0.07 6.21
C ASP A 357 -11.59 1.61 6.37
N ILE A 358 -10.72 2.33 5.65
CA ILE A 358 -10.61 3.80 5.72
C ILE A 358 -11.33 4.39 4.52
N GLN A 359 -12.45 5.06 4.75
CA GLN A 359 -13.30 5.61 3.69
C GLN A 359 -13.09 7.13 3.58
N GLU A 360 -13.20 7.65 2.36
CA GLU A 360 -13.28 9.10 2.14
C GLU A 360 -14.53 9.62 2.86
N SER A 361 -14.44 10.79 3.49
CA SER A 361 -15.64 11.43 4.06
C SER A 361 -16.52 11.89 2.90
N ASP A 362 -17.83 11.71 3.02
CA ASP A 362 -18.74 12.44 2.14
C ASP A 362 -18.60 13.95 2.41
N SER A 363 -19.01 14.79 1.46
CA SER A 363 -18.90 16.25 1.58
C SER A 363 -19.76 16.86 2.71
N ALA A 364 -20.54 16.04 3.42
CA ALA A 364 -21.31 16.41 4.60
C ALA A 364 -20.58 16.18 5.95
N ASP A 365 -19.51 15.37 5.99
CA ASP A 365 -18.91 14.84 7.22
C ASP A 365 -17.92 15.78 7.94
N ASN A 366 -17.96 17.09 7.63
CA ASN A 366 -17.16 18.17 8.26
C ASN A 366 -15.64 17.90 8.37
N GLY A 367 -15.07 17.09 7.46
CA GLY A 367 -13.64 16.75 7.47
C GLY A 367 -13.25 15.65 8.46
N SER A 368 -14.20 14.98 9.09
CA SER A 368 -13.93 13.79 9.91
C SER A 368 -13.57 12.57 9.06
N LEU A 369 -12.59 11.79 9.50
CA LEU A 369 -12.17 10.56 8.86
C LEU A 369 -13.13 9.42 9.26
N ARG A 370 -13.73 8.77 8.26
CA ARG A 370 -14.73 7.72 8.46
C ARG A 370 -14.08 6.34 8.36
N VAL A 371 -13.97 5.64 9.49
CA VAL A 371 -13.32 4.33 9.61
C VAL A 371 -14.34 3.25 9.92
N VAL A 372 -14.31 2.13 9.20
CA VAL A 372 -15.20 0.98 9.39
C VAL A 372 -14.40 -0.21 9.94
N LEU A 373 -14.61 -0.51 11.22
CA LEU A 373 -14.00 -1.63 11.94
C LEU A 373 -14.83 -2.89 11.72
N LYS A 374 -14.22 -4.02 11.34
CA LYS A 374 -14.96 -5.25 10.96
C LYS A 374 -14.55 -6.45 11.82
N SER A 375 -15.47 -6.97 12.62
CA SER A 375 -15.26 -8.05 13.60
C SER A 375 -16.10 -9.30 13.27
N ARG A 376 -15.76 -10.44 13.91
CA ARG A 376 -16.62 -11.63 14.02
C ARG A 376 -16.56 -12.16 15.46
N PRO A 377 -17.33 -11.60 16.41
CA PRO A 377 -17.19 -11.92 17.84
C PRO A 377 -17.57 -13.35 18.24
N PHE A 378 -18.05 -14.17 17.29
CA PHE A 378 -18.38 -15.57 17.52
C PHE A 378 -17.80 -16.43 16.38
N ALA A 379 -17.08 -17.51 16.71
CA ALA A 379 -16.39 -18.37 15.74
C ALA A 379 -17.32 -19.11 14.75
N SER A 380 -18.64 -19.10 15.00
CA SER A 380 -19.69 -19.61 14.10
C SER A 380 -20.26 -18.54 13.15
N CYS A 381 -19.94 -17.26 13.35
CA CYS A 381 -20.52 -16.16 12.60
C CYS A 381 -19.82 -15.97 11.24
N ARG A 382 -20.49 -16.38 10.15
CA ARG A 382 -20.01 -16.16 8.78
C ARG A 382 -20.15 -14.70 8.31
N ILE A 383 -20.97 -13.91 8.99
CA ILE A 383 -21.26 -12.51 8.68
C ILE A 383 -20.32 -11.61 9.51
N PHE A 384 -19.77 -10.57 8.90
CA PHE A 384 -19.02 -9.55 9.64
C PHE A 384 -19.97 -8.57 10.33
N GLN A 385 -19.65 -8.20 11.56
CA GLN A 385 -20.23 -7.00 12.18
C GLN A 385 -19.36 -5.80 11.79
N GLU A 386 -19.99 -4.69 11.41
CA GLU A 386 -19.30 -3.46 11.04
C GLU A 386 -19.63 -2.35 12.05
N THR A 387 -18.60 -1.70 12.60
CA THR A 387 -18.72 -0.56 13.51
C THR A 387 -18.08 0.66 12.83
N VAL A 388 -18.86 1.72 12.63
CA VAL A 388 -18.38 2.96 12.01
C VAL A 388 -17.91 3.92 13.10
N VAL A 389 -16.69 4.44 12.95
CA VAL A 389 -16.08 5.44 13.82
C VAL A 389 -15.76 6.68 12.98
N TYR A 390 -16.14 7.85 13.47
CA TYR A 390 -15.78 9.15 12.87
C TYR A 390 -14.70 9.79 13.73
N ILE A 391 -13.55 10.09 13.12
CA ILE A 391 -12.37 10.61 13.81
C ILE A 391 -12.07 12.01 13.28
N ASN A 392 -12.16 13.04 14.12
CA ASN A 392 -11.81 14.40 13.71
C ASN A 392 -10.29 14.47 13.48
N ALA A 393 -9.86 14.79 12.26
CA ALA A 393 -8.47 15.13 11.98
C ALA A 393 -8.18 16.54 12.52
N SER A 394 -7.30 16.63 13.50
CA SER A 394 -6.91 17.86 14.21
C SER A 394 -5.78 18.62 13.52
#